data_AF-A0AAN6T1Y1-F1
#
_entry.id   AF-A0AAN6T1Y1-F1
#
_cell.length_a   1.000
_cell.length_b   1.000
_cell.length_c   1.000
_cell.angle_alpha   90.00
_cell.angle_beta   90.00
_cell.angle_gamma   90.00
#
_symmetry.space_group_name_H-M   'P 1'
#
loop_
_entity.id
_entity.type
_entity.pdbx_description
1 polymer ?
#
loop_
_entity_poly.entity_id
_entity_poly.type
_entity_poly.pdbx_seq_one_letter_code
_entity_poly.pdbx_strand_id
1 'polypeptide(L)'
;MEDDRALVDLGVAAEIEEKAFRENAVKQPKKRFVGRRAATEAAKSSTGTASIEDSGAIQVARPGRAPRMLNQVPPEILNDEALKAAIALLPANYSFEIPKTIHRIRSLGAKRVALQMPEGLLLFATTISDILTQFCPGIETLIMGDVTYGACCIDDYTARAMGCDLLVHYAHSCLIPVDVTKIKTLYVFVDISIDTSHLLATLERNFSPGKTVALVGTIQFNATIHGVRSTLEKAGFRVIVPQIAPLSKGEILGCTSPNLSTYTDSPVDLILYLGDGRFHLESIMIHNPDIPAYRYDPYSRKLTHETYGHDEMQDLRRDAIRTAKRAKKWGLILGSLGRQGNPHTMALIETKLKQMGVPFVNLLLSEIFPGKLAMMSDVECWVQVACPRLSIDWGYAFPRPLLTPYEALVALEEKEDWGKGPYPMDYYGKEGLGRTRPVAAGPS
;
A
#
# COMPACT_ATOMS: atom_id res chain seq x y z
N MET A 1 -3.87 -43.33 -16.25
CA MET A 1 -3.78 -42.08 -15.46
C MET A 1 -4.25 -42.28 -14.02
N GLU A 2 -4.22 -43.52 -13.50
CA GLU A 2 -4.55 -43.83 -12.10
C GLU A 2 -3.41 -44.56 -11.36
N ASP A 3 -2.36 -44.99 -12.06
CA ASP A 3 -1.21 -45.71 -11.45
C ASP A 3 -0.03 -44.83 -11.02
N ASP A 4 -0.07 -43.51 -11.26
CA ASP A 4 1.00 -42.56 -10.86
C ASP A 4 0.74 -41.88 -9.49
N ARG A 5 -0.29 -42.29 -8.75
CA ARG A 5 -0.66 -41.71 -7.45
C ARG A 5 -0.07 -42.41 -6.22
N ALA A 6 0.78 -43.41 -6.40
CA ALA A 6 1.26 -44.27 -5.31
C ALA A 6 2.71 -44.00 -4.83
N LEU A 7 3.39 -42.92 -5.25
CA LEU A 7 4.81 -42.70 -4.93
C LEU A 7 5.16 -41.31 -4.37
N VAL A 8 4.30 -40.72 -3.53
CA VAL A 8 4.66 -39.52 -2.75
C VAL A 8 4.29 -39.72 -1.28
N ASP A 9 5.14 -40.50 -0.60
CA ASP A 9 5.15 -40.64 0.85
C ASP A 9 5.86 -39.42 1.47
N LEU A 10 5.09 -38.48 2.02
CA LEU A 10 5.55 -37.22 2.64
C LEU A 10 5.78 -37.34 4.16
N GLY A 11 6.11 -38.54 4.65
CA GLY A 11 6.17 -38.85 6.08
C GLY A 11 7.40 -38.41 6.87
N VAL A 12 8.42 -37.77 6.27
CA VAL A 12 9.73 -37.55 6.97
C VAL A 12 10.09 -36.08 7.19
N ALA A 13 9.42 -35.14 6.51
CA ALA A 13 9.74 -33.70 6.65
C ALA A 13 9.19 -33.06 7.94
N ALA A 14 8.13 -33.64 8.54
CA ALA A 14 7.49 -33.08 9.73
C ALA A 14 8.26 -33.38 11.04
N GLU A 15 9.05 -34.45 11.10
CA GLU A 15 9.75 -34.86 12.33
C GLU A 15 11.13 -34.17 12.52
N ILE A 16 11.66 -33.53 11.47
CA ILE A 16 12.95 -32.81 11.53
C ILE A 16 12.75 -31.38 12.06
N GLU A 17 11.59 -30.75 11.83
CA GLU A 17 11.31 -29.40 12.35
C GLU A 17 10.99 -29.39 13.86
N GLU A 18 10.48 -30.49 14.42
CA GLU A 18 10.09 -30.55 15.84
C GLU A 18 11.28 -30.77 16.80
N LYS A 19 12.38 -31.38 16.32
CA LYS A 19 13.61 -31.60 17.10
C LYS A 19 14.56 -30.40 17.14
N ALA A 20 14.46 -29.45 16.21
CA ALA A 20 15.32 -28.26 16.17
C ALA A 20 14.90 -27.16 17.18
N PHE A 21 13.73 -27.28 17.81
CA PHE A 21 13.19 -26.25 18.71
C PHE A 21 13.49 -26.47 20.20
N ARG A 22 14.22 -27.52 20.56
CA ARG A 22 14.59 -27.85 21.95
C ARG A 22 16.11 -27.97 22.11
N GLU A 23 16.85 -26.86 22.07
CA GLU A 23 18.09 -26.71 22.85
C GLU A 23 18.67 -25.27 22.79
N ASN A 24 18.47 -24.57 23.91
CA ASN A 24 19.27 -23.51 24.56
C ASN A 24 19.97 -22.38 23.77
N ALA A 25 19.55 -21.14 24.08
CA ALA A 25 20.50 -20.05 24.37
C ALA A 25 19.99 -19.11 25.50
N VAL A 26 20.86 -18.89 26.47
CA VAL A 26 20.67 -18.22 27.77
C VAL A 26 20.29 -16.73 27.62
N LYS A 27 19.29 -16.28 28.40
CA LYS A 27 18.85 -14.87 28.46
C LYS A 27 19.89 -13.98 29.16
N GLN A 28 20.46 -13.01 28.46
CA GLN A 28 21.10 -11.85 29.09
C GLN A 28 20.07 -10.73 29.38
N PRO A 29 20.15 -10.04 30.53
CA PRO A 29 19.17 -9.01 30.89
C PRO A 29 19.32 -7.77 29.99
N LYS A 30 18.20 -7.33 29.39
CA LYS A 30 18.12 -6.10 28.58
C LYS A 30 18.30 -4.87 29.47
N LYS A 31 19.28 -4.02 29.16
CA LYS A 31 19.44 -2.70 29.79
C LYS A 31 18.22 -1.82 29.48
N ARG A 32 17.60 -1.30 30.54
CA ARG A 32 16.44 -0.39 30.51
C ARG A 32 16.85 0.95 29.86
N PHE A 33 16.13 1.37 28.82
CA PHE A 33 16.25 2.69 28.21
C PHE A 33 15.60 3.72 29.14
N VAL A 34 16.43 4.52 29.82
CA VAL A 34 15.95 5.63 30.67
C VAL A 34 15.98 6.90 29.83
N GLY A 35 14.81 7.49 29.62
CA GLY A 35 14.63 8.70 28.81
C GLY A 35 15.37 9.91 29.37
N ARG A 36 15.72 10.82 28.46
CA ARG A 36 16.58 12.02 28.63
C ARG A 36 16.18 13.04 29.71
N ARG A 37 15.10 12.80 30.48
CA ARG A 37 14.67 13.63 31.61
C ARG A 37 15.24 13.18 32.96
N ALA A 38 15.61 11.91 33.13
CA ALA A 38 16.18 11.43 34.39
C ALA A 38 17.69 11.75 34.55
N ALA A 39 18.40 11.97 33.44
CA ALA A 39 19.83 12.35 33.47
C ALA A 39 20.05 13.81 33.92
N THR A 40 19.03 14.66 33.81
CA THR A 40 19.12 16.08 34.19
C THR A 40 18.85 16.32 35.67
N GLU A 41 18.17 15.38 36.35
CA GLU A 41 17.92 15.45 37.80
C GLU A 41 19.07 14.85 38.62
N ALA A 42 19.76 13.84 38.11
CA ALA A 42 20.94 13.26 38.78
C ALA A 42 22.19 14.17 38.77
N ALA A 43 22.24 15.17 37.88
CA ALA A 43 23.35 16.12 37.79
C ALA A 43 23.23 17.32 38.76
N LYS A 44 22.13 17.44 39.51
CA LYS A 44 21.92 18.52 40.49
C LYS A 44 22.24 18.12 41.94
N SER A 45 22.68 16.89 42.19
CA SER A 45 22.96 16.39 43.54
C SER A 45 24.33 15.73 43.67
N SER A 46 25.42 16.50 43.56
CA SER A 46 26.72 16.12 44.14
C SER A 46 27.67 17.32 44.20
N THR A 47 27.55 18.11 45.26
CA THR A 47 28.59 19.02 45.74
C THR A 47 29.52 18.27 46.70
N GLY A 48 30.82 18.17 46.40
CA GLY A 48 31.81 17.66 47.35
C GLY A 48 33.17 17.28 46.74
N THR A 49 34.18 18.08 47.06
CA THR A 49 35.63 18.02 46.77
C THR A 49 36.37 16.70 47.07
N ALA A 50 37.29 16.27 46.17
CA ALA A 50 38.62 15.69 46.47
C ALA A 50 39.43 15.40 45.18
N SER A 51 40.75 15.28 45.34
CA SER A 51 41.87 15.51 44.40
C SER A 51 42.30 14.36 43.46
N ILE A 52 42.83 14.78 42.29
CA ILE A 52 44.06 14.36 41.56
C ILE A 52 44.64 12.98 41.93
N GLU A 53 44.65 12.01 40.99
CA GLU A 53 45.79 11.64 40.14
C GLU A 53 45.46 10.43 39.23
N ASP A 54 46.11 10.41 38.07
CA ASP A 54 46.42 9.25 37.22
C ASP A 54 45.50 8.83 36.04
N SER A 55 46.07 9.09 34.84
CA SER A 55 46.08 8.28 33.62
C SER A 55 44.79 7.91 32.86
N GLY A 56 44.77 8.33 31.57
CA GLY A 56 44.34 7.43 30.49
C GLY A 56 43.37 7.99 29.45
N ALA A 57 43.91 8.25 28.26
CA ALA A 57 43.24 8.27 26.95
C ALA A 57 42.27 9.42 26.64
N ILE A 58 42.78 10.40 25.89
CA ILE A 58 41.98 11.26 25.00
C ILE A 58 41.25 10.35 24.00
N GLN A 59 39.97 10.06 24.23
CA GLN A 59 39.11 9.47 23.21
C GLN A 59 38.74 10.55 22.20
N VAL A 60 39.48 10.59 21.09
CA VAL A 60 39.08 11.28 19.87
C VAL A 60 37.69 10.77 19.49
N ALA A 61 36.71 11.66 19.46
CA ALA A 61 35.34 11.34 19.05
C ALA A 61 35.39 10.71 17.65
N ARG A 62 34.99 9.44 17.55
CA ARG A 62 34.85 8.77 16.25
C ARG A 62 33.91 9.60 15.39
N PRO A 63 34.28 9.94 14.15
CA PRO A 63 33.40 10.66 13.26
C PRO A 63 32.11 9.86 13.12
N GLY A 64 30.97 10.54 13.34
CA GLY A 64 29.66 9.94 13.20
C GLY A 64 29.56 9.25 11.85
N ARG A 65 29.07 8.01 11.83
CA ARG A 65 28.85 7.25 10.60
C ARG A 65 28.11 8.16 9.60
N ALA A 66 28.73 8.37 8.43
CA ALA A 66 28.11 9.07 7.32
C ALA A 66 26.70 8.51 7.05
N PRO A 67 25.75 9.36 6.60
CA PRO A 67 24.41 8.90 6.24
C PRO A 67 24.54 7.72 5.26
N ARG A 68 23.82 6.63 5.56
CA ARG A 68 24.00 5.28 4.98
C ARG A 68 24.22 5.33 3.44
N MET A 69 25.43 4.98 3.00
CA MET A 69 25.80 4.72 1.60
C MET A 69 25.01 3.56 0.93
N LEU A 70 24.12 2.88 1.65
CA LEU A 70 23.43 1.65 1.21
C LEU A 70 22.46 1.80 0.04
N ASN A 71 22.05 3.03 -0.30
CA ASN A 71 21.06 3.28 -1.36
C ASN A 71 21.65 3.98 -2.60
N GLN A 72 22.95 4.30 -2.59
CA GLN A 72 23.57 4.91 -3.77
C GLN A 72 23.99 3.81 -4.73
N VAL A 73 23.41 3.85 -5.94
CA VAL A 73 23.84 2.99 -7.03
C VAL A 73 25.28 3.34 -7.39
N PRO A 74 26.20 2.36 -7.39
CA PRO A 74 27.60 2.61 -7.70
C PRO A 74 27.80 3.23 -9.10
N PRO A 75 28.79 4.13 -9.27
CA PRO A 75 29.07 4.79 -10.56
C PRO A 75 29.35 3.80 -11.70
N GLU A 76 29.92 2.63 -11.41
CA GLU A 76 30.18 1.60 -12.41
C GLU A 76 28.91 1.02 -13.04
N ILE A 77 27.77 1.04 -12.34
CA ILE A 77 26.48 0.64 -12.91
C ILE A 77 25.85 1.84 -13.63
N LEU A 78 25.91 3.03 -13.03
CA LEU A 78 25.28 4.23 -13.60
C LEU A 78 25.93 4.68 -14.92
N ASN A 79 27.24 4.48 -15.06
CA ASN A 79 28.02 4.92 -16.21
C ASN A 79 28.29 3.80 -17.24
N ASP A 80 27.68 2.63 -17.07
CA ASP A 80 27.79 1.54 -18.04
C ASP A 80 27.01 1.90 -19.33
N GLU A 81 27.74 2.15 -20.41
CA GLU A 81 27.17 2.55 -21.70
C GLU A 81 26.34 1.44 -22.35
N ALA A 82 26.70 0.17 -22.16
CA ALA A 82 25.91 -0.95 -22.67
C ALA A 82 24.58 -1.06 -21.91
N LEU A 83 24.59 -0.84 -20.60
CA LEU A 83 23.37 -0.82 -19.79
C LEU A 83 22.45 0.34 -20.19
N LYS A 84 23.02 1.55 -20.40
CA LYS A 84 22.24 2.70 -20.88
C LYS A 84 21.59 2.42 -22.23
N ALA A 85 22.32 1.82 -23.17
CA ALA A 85 21.79 1.44 -24.47
C ALA A 85 20.64 0.42 -24.37
N ALA A 86 20.76 -0.57 -23.47
CA ALA A 86 19.71 -1.55 -23.24
C ALA A 86 18.47 -0.92 -22.57
N ILE A 87 18.66 -0.03 -21.60
CA ILE A 87 17.57 0.72 -20.94
C ILE A 87 16.83 1.62 -21.95
N ALA A 88 17.51 2.15 -22.97
CA ALA A 88 16.89 3.00 -24.00
C ALA A 88 15.81 2.29 -24.84
N LEU A 89 15.69 0.96 -24.74
CA LEU A 89 14.57 0.19 -25.31
C LEU A 89 13.26 0.38 -24.52
N LEU A 90 13.35 0.81 -23.26
CA LEU A 90 12.21 1.13 -22.41
C LEU A 90 11.76 2.59 -22.65
N PRO A 91 10.49 2.93 -22.41
CA PRO A 91 9.99 4.29 -22.63
C PRO A 91 10.73 5.30 -21.74
N ALA A 92 11.34 6.30 -22.37
CA ALA A 92 12.22 7.26 -21.71
C ALA A 92 11.54 8.11 -20.63
N ASN A 93 10.22 8.25 -20.67
CA ASN A 93 9.45 8.99 -19.68
C ASN A 93 9.07 8.15 -18.45
N TYR A 94 9.40 6.85 -18.40
CA TYR A 94 9.16 5.96 -17.27
C TYR A 94 10.47 5.58 -16.58
N SER A 95 10.55 5.81 -15.28
CA SER A 95 11.74 5.45 -14.49
C SER A 95 11.62 4.05 -13.87
N PHE A 96 12.06 3.02 -14.59
CA PHE A 96 12.08 1.63 -14.07
C PHE A 96 13.19 1.35 -13.04
N GLU A 97 14.03 2.34 -12.71
CA GLU A 97 15.13 2.22 -11.75
C GLU A 97 16.03 0.97 -11.97
N ILE A 98 16.23 0.54 -13.21
CA ILE A 98 17.01 -0.66 -13.56
C ILE A 98 18.41 -0.69 -12.91
N PRO A 99 19.19 0.42 -12.88
CA PRO A 99 20.48 0.43 -12.19
C PRO A 99 20.38 0.09 -10.70
N LYS A 100 19.33 0.55 -10.02
CA LYS A 100 19.07 0.25 -8.60
C LYS A 100 18.68 -1.21 -8.42
N THR A 101 17.88 -1.76 -9.33
CA THR A 101 17.52 -3.19 -9.33
C THR A 101 18.76 -4.06 -9.49
N ILE A 102 19.63 -3.77 -10.46
CA ILE A 102 20.92 -4.47 -10.66
C ILE A 102 21.79 -4.38 -9.42
N HIS A 103 21.96 -3.17 -8.85
CA HIS A 103 22.73 -2.99 -7.62
C HIS A 103 22.15 -3.83 -6.48
N ARG A 104 20.82 -3.86 -6.34
CA ARG A 104 20.15 -4.62 -5.29
C ARG A 104 20.37 -6.12 -5.44
N ILE A 105 20.22 -6.65 -6.66
CA ILE A 105 20.47 -8.06 -6.98
C ILE A 105 21.91 -8.44 -6.60
N ARG A 106 22.89 -7.66 -7.07
CA ARG A 106 24.32 -7.90 -6.79
C ARG A 106 24.63 -7.80 -5.30
N SER A 107 24.09 -6.80 -4.60
CA SER A 107 24.32 -6.58 -3.16
C SER A 107 23.78 -7.72 -2.28
N LEU A 108 22.71 -8.39 -2.72
CA LEU A 108 22.10 -9.50 -2.01
C LEU A 108 22.69 -10.85 -2.43
N GLY A 109 23.45 -10.90 -3.53
CA GLY A 109 23.84 -12.16 -4.15
C GLY A 109 22.64 -12.98 -4.64
N ALA A 110 21.52 -12.33 -4.95
CA ALA A 110 20.29 -12.99 -5.36
C ALA A 110 20.50 -13.79 -6.66
N LYS A 111 19.94 -15.00 -6.70
CA LYS A 111 20.01 -15.93 -7.83
C LYS A 111 18.68 -16.06 -8.54
N ARG A 112 17.56 -16.01 -7.83
CA ARG A 112 16.23 -16.04 -8.44
C ARG A 112 15.42 -14.80 -8.08
N VAL A 113 15.01 -14.05 -9.09
CA VAL A 113 14.37 -12.72 -8.93
C VAL A 113 12.96 -12.74 -9.50
N ALA A 114 11.96 -12.57 -8.65
CA ALA A 114 10.57 -12.42 -9.07
C ALA A 114 10.31 -10.98 -9.54
N LEU A 115 9.64 -10.83 -10.68
CA LEU A 115 9.24 -9.55 -11.26
C LEU A 115 7.70 -9.49 -11.23
N GLN A 116 7.15 -8.61 -10.39
CA GLN A 116 5.70 -8.38 -10.30
C GLN A 116 5.36 -7.00 -10.84
N MET A 117 4.46 -6.94 -11.81
CA MET A 117 4.06 -5.71 -12.49
C MET A 117 2.53 -5.66 -12.63
N PRO A 118 1.91 -4.47 -12.60
CA PRO A 118 0.53 -4.33 -13.06
C PRO A 118 0.44 -4.58 -14.57
N GLU A 119 -0.78 -4.83 -15.05
CA GLU A 119 -1.09 -5.17 -16.44
C GLU A 119 -0.55 -4.13 -17.43
N GLY A 120 -0.66 -2.84 -17.08
CA GLY A 120 -0.17 -1.74 -17.90
C GLY A 120 1.36 -1.67 -18.06
N LEU A 121 2.13 -2.44 -17.28
CA LEU A 121 3.58 -2.55 -17.39
C LEU A 121 4.07 -3.94 -17.81
N LEU A 122 3.19 -4.95 -17.88
CA LEU A 122 3.55 -6.31 -18.30
C LEU A 122 4.19 -6.37 -19.69
N LEU A 123 3.84 -5.44 -20.59
CA LEU A 123 4.46 -5.34 -21.91
C LEU A 123 5.98 -5.11 -21.87
N PHE A 124 6.51 -4.61 -20.75
CA PHE A 124 7.95 -4.36 -20.56
C PHE A 124 8.64 -5.50 -19.81
N ALA A 125 7.90 -6.51 -19.34
CA ALA A 125 8.41 -7.52 -18.42
C ALA A 125 9.54 -8.36 -19.02
N THR A 126 9.41 -8.77 -20.29
CA THR A 126 10.44 -9.56 -20.99
C THR A 126 11.69 -8.74 -21.24
N THR A 127 11.55 -7.50 -21.71
CA THR A 127 12.71 -6.59 -21.90
C THR A 127 13.44 -6.33 -20.59
N ILE A 128 12.71 -6.09 -19.50
CA ILE A 128 13.31 -5.91 -18.17
C ILE A 128 14.00 -7.20 -17.70
N SER A 129 13.37 -8.35 -17.89
CA SER A 129 13.94 -9.67 -17.61
C SER A 129 15.26 -9.90 -18.36
N ASP A 130 15.28 -9.65 -19.66
CA ASP A 130 16.48 -9.77 -20.52
C ASP A 130 17.60 -8.84 -20.04
N ILE A 131 17.31 -7.57 -19.77
CA ILE A 131 18.29 -6.62 -19.24
C ILE A 131 18.85 -7.12 -17.91
N LEU A 132 18.01 -7.55 -16.97
CA LEU A 132 18.48 -8.01 -15.66
C LEU A 132 19.36 -9.25 -15.77
N THR A 133 19.00 -10.23 -16.61
CA THR A 133 19.82 -11.44 -16.81
C THR A 133 21.14 -11.15 -17.53
N GLN A 134 21.14 -10.24 -18.51
CA GLN A 134 22.35 -9.81 -19.22
C GLN A 134 23.35 -9.12 -18.29
N PHE A 135 22.87 -8.20 -17.43
CA PHE A 135 23.72 -7.38 -16.57
C PHE A 135 23.93 -7.97 -15.17
N CYS A 136 23.27 -9.07 -14.83
CA CYS A 136 23.52 -9.88 -13.64
C CYS A 136 23.71 -11.34 -14.04
N PRO A 137 24.88 -11.73 -14.60
CA PRO A 137 25.08 -13.08 -15.10
C PRO A 137 24.90 -14.13 -13.99
N GLY A 138 24.21 -15.22 -14.33
CA GLY A 138 23.94 -16.33 -13.41
C GLY A 138 22.75 -16.11 -12.48
N ILE A 139 21.87 -15.14 -12.78
CA ILE A 139 20.53 -15.07 -12.19
C ILE A 139 19.48 -15.68 -13.13
N GLU A 140 18.38 -16.13 -12.54
CA GLU A 140 17.12 -16.42 -13.19
C GLU A 140 16.11 -15.34 -12.81
N THR A 141 15.29 -14.90 -13.76
CA THR A 141 14.15 -14.03 -13.47
C THR A 141 12.85 -14.82 -13.65
N LEU A 142 11.87 -14.55 -12.79
CA LEU A 142 10.54 -15.14 -12.84
C LEU A 142 9.51 -14.02 -12.99
N ILE A 143 8.89 -13.91 -14.15
CA ILE A 143 7.80 -12.93 -14.38
C ILE A 143 6.53 -13.49 -13.73
N MET A 144 5.95 -12.72 -12.81
CA MET A 144 4.68 -13.08 -12.16
C MET A 144 3.53 -12.64 -13.05
N GLY A 145 2.81 -13.62 -13.61
CA GLY A 145 1.75 -13.39 -14.60
C GLY A 145 0.36 -13.15 -14.02
N ASP A 146 0.17 -13.32 -12.71
CA ASP A 146 -1.11 -13.05 -12.06
C ASP A 146 -1.37 -11.54 -11.92
N VAL A 147 -2.66 -11.20 -11.86
CA VAL A 147 -3.14 -9.82 -11.81
C VAL A 147 -2.59 -9.05 -10.61
N THR A 148 -2.19 -7.79 -10.83
CA THR A 148 -1.63 -6.93 -9.78
C THR A 148 -2.27 -5.54 -9.82
N TYR A 149 -3.40 -5.41 -9.12
CA TYR A 149 -4.19 -4.17 -9.10
C TYR A 149 -3.57 -3.00 -8.30
N GLY A 150 -2.63 -3.27 -7.40
CA GLY A 150 -2.11 -2.24 -6.49
C GLY A 150 -1.06 -2.73 -5.51
N ALA A 151 -0.59 -1.81 -4.66
CA ALA A 151 0.38 -2.09 -3.58
C ALA A 151 -0.08 -3.20 -2.60
N CYS A 152 -1.39 -3.35 -2.42
CA CYS A 152 -1.98 -4.37 -1.57
C CYS A 152 -1.87 -5.78 -2.19
N CYS A 153 -1.61 -5.89 -3.49
CA CYS A 153 -1.49 -7.15 -4.22
C CYS A 153 -0.05 -7.71 -4.24
N ILE A 154 0.85 -7.22 -3.39
CA ILE A 154 2.20 -7.78 -3.33
C ILE A 154 2.15 -9.29 -3.05
N ASP A 155 2.71 -10.08 -3.97
CA ASP A 155 2.64 -11.54 -3.91
C ASP A 155 3.96 -12.14 -3.39
N ASP A 156 4.22 -11.87 -2.11
CA ASP A 156 5.39 -12.42 -1.43
C ASP A 156 5.23 -13.90 -1.08
N TYR A 157 4.02 -14.45 -1.11
CA TYR A 157 3.76 -15.85 -0.86
C TYR A 157 4.24 -16.72 -2.02
N THR A 158 3.78 -16.43 -3.24
CA THR A 158 4.16 -17.19 -4.44
C THR A 158 5.64 -17.04 -4.72
N ALA A 159 6.20 -15.82 -4.61
CA ALA A 159 7.63 -15.59 -4.80
C ALA A 159 8.49 -16.46 -3.86
N ARG A 160 8.07 -16.61 -2.59
CA ARG A 160 8.76 -17.49 -1.62
C ARG A 160 8.56 -18.97 -1.93
N ALA A 161 7.35 -19.38 -2.28
CA ALA A 161 7.06 -20.77 -2.64
C ALA A 161 7.89 -21.22 -3.86
N MET A 162 8.17 -20.30 -4.79
CA MET A 162 9.04 -20.52 -5.94
C MET A 162 10.53 -20.36 -5.62
N GLY A 163 10.93 -20.18 -4.35
CA GLY A 163 12.33 -20.06 -3.96
C GLY A 163 13.03 -18.82 -4.52
N CYS A 164 12.29 -17.72 -4.73
CA CYS A 164 12.91 -16.45 -5.12
C CYS A 164 13.63 -15.80 -3.92
N ASP A 165 14.76 -15.17 -4.19
CA ASP A 165 15.56 -14.45 -3.20
C ASP A 165 15.13 -12.98 -3.06
N LEU A 166 14.62 -12.42 -4.16
CA LEU A 166 14.22 -11.02 -4.29
C LEU A 166 12.92 -10.93 -5.09
N LEU A 167 11.96 -10.17 -4.57
CA LEU A 167 10.78 -9.70 -5.31
C LEU A 167 10.96 -8.24 -5.71
N VAL A 168 10.86 -7.93 -7.00
CA VAL A 168 10.81 -6.57 -7.51
C VAL A 168 9.36 -6.25 -7.86
N HIS A 169 8.74 -5.36 -7.08
CA HIS A 169 7.35 -4.94 -7.25
C HIS A 169 7.31 -3.55 -7.90
N TYR A 170 6.76 -3.48 -9.11
CA TYR A 170 6.71 -2.25 -9.91
C TYR A 170 5.42 -1.46 -9.70
N ALA A 171 5.48 -0.15 -10.01
CA ALA A 171 4.40 0.83 -10.10
C ALA A 171 3.72 1.26 -8.79
N HIS A 172 3.89 0.55 -7.68
CA HIS A 172 3.13 0.85 -6.46
C HIS A 172 4.03 1.21 -5.28
N SER A 173 3.52 2.10 -4.42
CA SER A 173 4.18 2.44 -3.16
C SER A 173 4.14 1.26 -2.18
N CYS A 174 5.05 1.25 -1.21
CA CYS A 174 5.05 0.24 -0.17
C CYS A 174 3.90 0.49 0.83
N LEU A 175 2.75 -0.14 0.57
CA LEU A 175 1.58 -0.04 1.45
C LEU A 175 1.63 -1.06 2.59
N ILE A 176 2.22 -2.23 2.35
CA ILE A 176 2.28 -3.33 3.30
C ILE A 176 3.53 -3.20 4.17
N PRO A 177 3.42 -3.28 5.51
CA PRO A 177 4.59 -3.22 6.39
C PRO A 177 5.66 -4.26 6.03
N VAL A 178 6.92 -3.85 6.05
CA VAL A 178 8.07 -4.68 5.62
C VAL A 178 8.30 -5.92 6.48
N ASP A 179 7.79 -5.94 7.71
CA ASP A 179 7.81 -7.08 8.63
C ASP A 179 6.78 -8.15 8.26
N VAL A 180 5.77 -7.80 7.46
CA VAL A 180 4.75 -8.73 6.95
C VAL A 180 5.26 -9.48 5.71
N THR A 181 6.05 -8.81 4.87
CA THR A 181 6.67 -9.39 3.67
C THR A 181 7.92 -10.19 4.05
N LYS A 182 7.86 -11.52 3.98
CA LYS A 182 8.96 -12.38 4.48
C LYS A 182 10.13 -12.54 3.49
N ILE A 183 9.96 -12.12 2.25
CA ILE A 183 11.00 -12.07 1.22
C ILE A 183 11.62 -10.68 1.13
N LYS A 184 12.88 -10.58 0.71
CA LYS A 184 13.46 -9.28 0.36
C LYS A 184 12.66 -8.71 -0.81
N THR A 185 12.15 -7.50 -0.62
CA THR A 185 11.33 -6.83 -1.63
C THR A 185 12.00 -5.51 -2.00
N LEU A 186 12.06 -5.22 -3.30
CA LEU A 186 12.41 -3.93 -3.86
C LEU A 186 11.16 -3.34 -4.52
N TYR A 187 10.72 -2.20 -4.02
CA TYR A 187 9.67 -1.43 -4.69
C TYR A 187 10.29 -0.45 -5.68
N VAL A 188 9.77 -0.45 -6.90
CA VAL A 188 10.09 0.51 -7.96
C VAL A 188 8.81 1.24 -8.31
N PHE A 189 8.72 2.53 -7.98
CA PHE A 189 7.45 3.26 -8.12
C PHE A 189 7.11 3.60 -9.57
N VAL A 190 8.10 3.56 -10.46
CA VAL A 190 7.96 3.94 -11.87
C VAL A 190 7.46 5.37 -11.99
N ASP A 191 8.33 6.32 -11.62
CA ASP A 191 8.04 7.75 -11.80
C ASP A 191 7.84 8.05 -13.29
N ILE A 192 6.77 8.78 -13.61
CA ILE A 192 6.39 9.12 -14.98
C ILE A 192 6.55 10.62 -15.17
N SER A 193 7.47 10.98 -16.06
CA SER A 193 7.69 12.37 -16.46
C SER A 193 6.60 12.83 -17.42
N ILE A 194 6.11 14.06 -17.22
CA ILE A 194 5.05 14.67 -18.02
C ILE A 194 5.42 16.10 -18.45
N ASP A 195 4.66 16.65 -19.39
CA ASP A 195 4.77 18.05 -19.81
C ASP A 195 4.18 18.98 -18.74
N THR A 196 5.03 19.43 -17.81
CA THR A 196 4.63 20.35 -16.73
C THR A 196 4.29 21.75 -17.23
N SER A 197 4.86 22.18 -18.36
CA SER A 197 4.56 23.48 -18.95
C SER A 197 3.12 23.52 -19.46
N HIS A 198 2.69 22.45 -20.14
CA HIS A 198 1.30 22.31 -20.58
C HIS A 198 0.32 22.26 -19.39
N LEU A 199 0.65 21.50 -18.33
CA LEU A 199 -0.16 21.44 -17.12
C LEU A 199 -0.37 22.85 -16.53
N LEU A 200 0.71 23.61 -16.32
CA LEU A 200 0.65 24.95 -15.75
C LEU A 200 -0.18 25.91 -16.61
N ALA A 201 0.09 25.95 -17.92
CA ALA A 201 -0.66 26.79 -18.86
C ALA A 201 -2.16 26.43 -18.88
N THR A 202 -2.48 25.14 -18.74
CA THR A 202 -3.87 24.66 -18.66
C THR A 202 -4.54 25.18 -17.40
N LEU A 203 -3.87 25.16 -16.26
CA LEU A 203 -4.44 25.62 -14.99
C LEU A 203 -4.64 27.14 -14.96
N GLU A 204 -3.63 27.90 -15.39
CA GLU A 204 -3.72 29.37 -15.47
C GLU A 204 -4.83 29.85 -16.42
N ARG A 205 -5.11 29.09 -17.49
CA ARG A 205 -6.18 29.41 -18.44
C ARG A 205 -7.58 29.15 -17.88
N ASN A 206 -7.73 28.14 -17.02
CA ASN A 206 -9.05 27.67 -16.57
C ASN A 206 -9.43 28.16 -15.17
N PHE A 207 -8.47 28.58 -14.36
CA PHE A 207 -8.72 28.99 -12.98
C PHE A 207 -8.16 30.37 -12.68
N SER A 208 -8.94 31.18 -11.97
CA SER A 208 -8.48 32.48 -11.48
C SER A 208 -7.45 32.32 -10.36
N PRO A 209 -6.46 33.22 -10.26
CA PRO A 209 -5.56 33.30 -9.10
C PRO A 209 -6.31 33.45 -7.77
N GLY A 210 -5.67 33.06 -6.67
CA GLY A 210 -6.20 33.12 -5.29
C GLY A 210 -6.89 31.83 -4.81
N LYS A 211 -7.17 30.90 -5.73
CA LYS A 211 -7.78 29.60 -5.43
C LYS A 211 -6.82 28.68 -4.66
N THR A 212 -7.36 27.97 -3.68
CA THR A 212 -6.68 26.92 -2.93
C THR A 212 -6.90 25.57 -3.63
N VAL A 213 -5.82 24.98 -4.14
CA VAL A 213 -5.84 23.73 -4.92
C VAL A 213 -5.29 22.59 -4.07
N ALA A 214 -6.09 21.54 -3.85
CA ALA A 214 -5.59 20.27 -3.33
C ALA A 214 -5.04 19.45 -4.50
N LEU A 215 -3.71 19.38 -4.61
CA LEU A 215 -3.01 18.65 -5.67
C LEU A 215 -2.73 17.22 -5.22
N VAL A 216 -3.32 16.26 -5.94
CA VAL A 216 -3.23 14.83 -5.65
C VAL A 216 -2.98 14.01 -6.92
N GLY A 217 -2.58 12.76 -6.77
CA GLY A 217 -2.37 11.83 -7.87
C GLY A 217 -1.96 10.46 -7.35
N THR A 218 -1.58 9.58 -8.27
CA THR A 218 -0.98 8.29 -7.92
C THR A 218 0.53 8.45 -7.68
N ILE A 219 1.17 7.41 -7.14
CA ILE A 219 2.60 7.47 -6.79
C ILE A 219 3.50 7.79 -7.99
N GLN A 220 3.11 7.39 -9.21
CA GLN A 220 3.87 7.62 -10.44
C GLN A 220 4.03 9.10 -10.79
N PHE A 221 3.14 9.97 -10.31
CA PHE A 221 3.18 11.41 -10.58
C PHE A 221 3.64 12.23 -9.36
N ASN A 222 4.06 11.57 -8.29
CA ASN A 222 4.37 12.23 -7.02
C ASN A 222 5.52 13.24 -7.16
N ALA A 223 6.58 12.92 -7.91
CA ALA A 223 7.67 13.86 -8.15
C ALA A 223 7.18 15.14 -8.86
N THR A 224 6.30 14.98 -9.85
CA THR A 224 5.69 16.12 -10.56
C THR A 224 4.82 16.96 -9.62
N ILE A 225 3.98 16.33 -8.79
CA ILE A 225 3.13 17.02 -7.81
C ILE A 225 3.94 17.96 -6.92
N HIS A 226 5.08 17.50 -6.39
CA HIS A 226 5.95 18.35 -5.58
C HIS A 226 6.74 19.36 -6.42
N GLY A 227 7.14 18.98 -7.64
CA GLY A 227 7.91 19.84 -8.55
C GLY A 227 7.14 21.08 -9.03
N VAL A 228 5.84 20.96 -9.30
CA VAL A 228 5.03 22.08 -9.84
C VAL A 228 4.53 23.05 -8.76
N ARG A 229 4.64 22.68 -7.48
CA ARG A 229 4.12 23.46 -6.35
C ARG A 229 4.59 24.92 -6.37
N SER A 230 5.90 25.14 -6.44
CA SER A 230 6.47 26.49 -6.38
C SER A 230 6.06 27.37 -7.57
N THR A 231 5.83 26.76 -8.74
CA THR A 231 5.41 27.48 -9.95
C THR A 231 3.93 27.86 -9.87
N LEU A 232 3.08 26.95 -9.37
CA LEU A 232 1.67 27.23 -9.10
C LEU A 232 1.49 28.32 -8.03
N GLU A 233 2.31 28.30 -6.98
CA GLU A 233 2.32 29.35 -5.96
C GLU A 233 2.70 30.72 -6.55
N LYS A 234 3.67 30.78 -7.49
CA LYS A 234 4.01 32.01 -8.23
C LYS A 234 2.90 32.48 -9.17
N ALA A 235 2.14 31.56 -9.74
CA ALA A 235 0.95 31.86 -10.55
C ALA A 235 -0.25 32.36 -9.70
N GLY A 236 -0.09 32.43 -8.38
CA GLY A 236 -1.07 32.97 -7.45
C GLY A 236 -2.03 31.94 -6.86
N PHE A 237 -1.78 30.64 -7.05
CA PHE A 237 -2.54 29.58 -6.38
C PHE A 237 -2.00 29.32 -4.97
N ARG A 238 -2.88 28.90 -4.05
CA ARG A 238 -2.46 28.29 -2.78
C ARG A 238 -2.46 26.79 -2.96
N VAL A 239 -1.30 26.14 -2.91
CA VAL A 239 -1.20 24.69 -3.17
C VAL A 239 -1.14 23.90 -1.88
N ILE A 240 -2.09 22.99 -1.71
CA ILE A 240 -2.09 21.99 -0.64
C ILE A 240 -1.77 20.64 -1.28
N VAL A 241 -0.77 19.95 -0.72
CA VAL A 241 -0.44 18.58 -1.10
C VAL A 241 -0.81 17.67 0.07
N PRO A 242 -2.06 17.19 0.14
CA PRO A 242 -2.61 16.56 1.33
C PRO A 242 -2.00 15.17 1.57
N GLN A 243 -2.13 14.64 2.79
CA GLN A 243 -1.62 13.32 3.15
C GLN A 243 -2.60 12.54 4.02
N ILE A 244 -2.69 11.24 3.78
CA ILE A 244 -3.28 10.26 4.68
C ILE A 244 -2.26 9.15 4.92
N ALA A 245 -1.75 9.05 6.16
CA ALA A 245 -0.73 8.06 6.49
C ALA A 245 -1.29 6.63 6.32
N PRO A 246 -0.53 5.69 5.74
CA PRO A 246 0.92 5.75 5.49
C PRO A 246 1.34 6.30 4.11
N LEU A 247 0.40 6.77 3.29
CA LEU A 247 0.69 7.22 1.93
C LEU A 247 1.59 8.46 1.92
N SER A 248 2.29 8.65 0.81
CA SER A 248 3.10 9.84 0.58
C SER A 248 2.22 11.08 0.45
N LYS A 249 2.78 12.27 0.68
CA LYS A 249 2.06 13.52 0.42
C LYS A 249 1.67 13.59 -1.06
N GLY A 250 0.40 13.92 -1.33
CA GLY A 250 -0.18 14.00 -2.66
C GLY A 250 -0.60 12.66 -3.24
N GLU A 251 -0.26 11.55 -2.60
CA GLU A 251 -0.64 10.21 -3.06
C GLU A 251 -2.03 9.82 -2.54
N ILE A 252 -2.87 9.32 -3.44
CA ILE A 252 -4.16 8.72 -3.10
C ILE A 252 -4.30 7.32 -3.71
N LEU A 253 -5.08 6.47 -3.04
CA LEU A 253 -5.45 5.13 -3.51
C LEU A 253 -6.96 5.06 -3.76
N GLY A 254 -7.41 4.13 -4.60
CA GLY A 254 -8.84 3.92 -4.84
C GLY A 254 -9.64 3.58 -3.58
N CYS A 255 -8.99 3.11 -2.51
CA CYS A 255 -9.60 2.75 -1.24
C CYS A 255 -9.15 3.63 -0.05
N THR A 256 -8.28 4.63 -0.27
CA THR A 256 -7.75 5.49 0.79
C THR A 256 -7.38 6.86 0.25
N SER A 257 -8.07 7.90 0.72
CA SER A 257 -7.90 9.30 0.34
C SER A 257 -8.02 10.21 1.56
N PRO A 258 -7.33 11.36 1.58
CA PRO A 258 -7.39 12.30 2.69
C PRO A 258 -8.77 12.95 2.82
N ASN A 259 -9.18 13.21 4.06
CA ASN A 259 -10.30 14.09 4.36
C ASN A 259 -9.81 15.56 4.35
N LEU A 260 -10.25 16.33 3.37
CA LEU A 260 -9.84 17.71 3.15
C LEU A 260 -10.52 18.68 4.13
N SER A 261 -11.58 18.29 4.82
CA SER A 261 -12.20 19.09 5.89
C SER A 261 -11.25 19.31 7.07
N THR A 262 -10.21 18.49 7.20
CA THR A 262 -9.18 18.62 8.24
C THR A 262 -8.21 19.77 8.01
N TYR A 263 -8.23 20.40 6.82
CA TYR A 263 -7.38 21.53 6.44
C TYR A 263 -8.08 22.86 6.75
N THR A 264 -8.40 23.09 8.03
CA THR A 264 -9.24 24.21 8.48
C THR A 264 -8.65 25.60 8.23
N ASP A 265 -7.32 25.72 8.25
CA ASP A 265 -6.62 27.00 8.06
C ASP A 265 -6.58 27.45 6.60
N SER A 266 -6.94 26.57 5.67
CA SER A 266 -6.93 26.86 4.23
C SER A 266 -7.98 26.01 3.53
N PRO A 267 -9.26 26.46 3.53
CA PRO A 267 -10.33 25.80 2.83
C PRO A 267 -9.95 25.56 1.37
N VAL A 268 -10.11 24.31 0.92
CA VAL A 268 -9.79 23.89 -0.43
C VAL A 268 -10.92 24.31 -1.36
N ASP A 269 -10.58 25.06 -2.43
CA ASP A 269 -11.55 25.49 -3.45
C ASP A 269 -11.78 24.40 -4.50
N LEU A 270 -10.75 23.61 -4.83
CA LEU A 270 -10.83 22.55 -5.83
C LEU A 270 -9.79 21.45 -5.60
N ILE A 271 -10.15 20.23 -6.01
CA ILE A 271 -9.24 19.10 -6.12
C ILE A 271 -8.70 19.06 -7.54
N LEU A 272 -7.38 18.99 -7.69
CA LEU A 272 -6.71 18.72 -8.95
C LEU A 272 -6.02 17.36 -8.86
N TYR A 273 -6.55 16.38 -9.59
CA TYR A 273 -5.96 15.06 -9.71
C TYR A 273 -5.11 14.97 -10.97
N LEU A 274 -3.85 14.59 -10.78
CA LEU A 274 -2.88 14.34 -11.83
C LEU A 274 -2.82 12.84 -12.13
N GLY A 275 -3.30 12.45 -13.30
CA GLY A 275 -3.28 11.07 -13.75
C GLY A 275 -4.42 10.74 -14.71
N ASP A 276 -4.36 9.57 -15.29
CA ASP A 276 -5.44 8.99 -16.08
C ASP A 276 -6.43 8.22 -15.20
N GLY A 277 -7.50 7.75 -15.84
CA GLY A 277 -8.58 7.02 -15.17
C GLY A 277 -9.37 7.86 -14.15
N ARG A 278 -10.46 7.28 -13.64
CA ARG A 278 -11.29 7.92 -12.60
C ARG A 278 -11.21 7.20 -11.26
N PHE A 279 -10.75 5.94 -11.23
CA PHE A 279 -10.73 5.10 -10.03
C PHE A 279 -10.10 5.79 -8.80
N HIS A 280 -8.88 6.33 -8.92
CA HIS A 280 -8.23 7.02 -7.80
C HIS A 280 -8.89 8.35 -7.45
N LEU A 281 -9.29 9.13 -8.47
CA LEU A 281 -9.98 10.40 -8.29
C LEU A 281 -11.32 10.23 -7.55
N GLU A 282 -12.11 9.23 -7.93
CA GLU A 282 -13.39 8.94 -7.29
C GLU A 282 -13.23 8.70 -5.79
N SER A 283 -12.12 8.09 -5.35
CA SER A 283 -11.84 7.89 -3.92
C SER A 283 -11.81 9.21 -3.13
N ILE A 284 -11.13 10.24 -3.65
CA ILE A 284 -11.08 11.54 -2.97
C ILE A 284 -12.40 12.31 -3.15
N MET A 285 -13.11 12.13 -4.27
CA MET A 285 -14.44 12.72 -4.48
C MET A 285 -15.48 12.14 -3.51
N ILE A 286 -15.49 10.83 -3.28
CA ILE A 286 -16.39 10.17 -2.33
C ILE A 286 -16.17 10.71 -0.92
N HIS A 287 -14.91 10.87 -0.52
CA HIS A 287 -14.54 11.36 0.82
C HIS A 287 -14.77 12.87 0.98
N ASN A 288 -14.87 13.62 -0.12
CA ASN A 288 -14.96 15.09 -0.12
C ASN A 288 -16.00 15.57 -1.16
N PRO A 289 -17.30 15.30 -0.95
CA PRO A 289 -18.35 15.50 -1.95
C PRO A 289 -18.56 16.97 -2.35
N ASP A 290 -18.29 17.90 -1.45
CA ASP A 290 -18.61 19.32 -1.64
C ASP A 290 -17.51 20.11 -2.39
N ILE A 291 -16.39 19.46 -2.73
CA ILE A 291 -15.23 20.12 -3.36
C ILE A 291 -15.20 19.76 -4.85
N PRO A 292 -15.27 20.76 -5.76
CA PRO A 292 -15.14 20.53 -7.20
C PRO A 292 -13.84 19.80 -7.56
N ALA A 293 -13.95 18.73 -8.36
CA ALA A 293 -12.84 17.87 -8.69
C ALA A 293 -12.50 17.94 -10.19
N TYR A 294 -11.22 18.12 -10.48
CA TYR A 294 -10.72 18.21 -11.84
C TYR A 294 -9.63 17.18 -12.07
N ARG A 295 -9.67 16.52 -13.23
CA ARG A 295 -8.66 15.57 -13.67
C ARG A 295 -7.84 16.17 -14.77
N TYR A 296 -6.53 16.21 -14.59
CA TYR A 296 -5.59 16.43 -15.67
C TYR A 296 -4.98 15.10 -16.09
N ASP A 297 -5.32 14.65 -17.28
CA ASP A 297 -4.73 13.47 -17.91
C ASP A 297 -3.48 13.90 -18.70
N PRO A 298 -2.26 13.50 -18.26
CA PRO A 298 -1.03 13.91 -18.91
C PRO A 298 -0.80 13.27 -20.29
N TYR A 299 -1.47 12.16 -20.59
CA TYR A 299 -1.34 11.47 -21.88
C TYR A 299 -2.20 12.14 -22.93
N SER A 300 -3.48 12.37 -22.63
CA SER A 300 -4.40 13.06 -23.55
C SER A 300 -4.30 14.58 -23.49
N ARG A 301 -3.58 15.12 -22.49
CA ARG A 301 -3.40 16.56 -22.23
C ARG A 301 -4.73 17.30 -22.04
N LYS A 302 -5.67 16.65 -21.37
CA LYS A 302 -7.01 17.20 -21.13
C LYS A 302 -7.23 17.46 -19.64
N LEU A 303 -7.78 18.63 -19.34
CA LEU A 303 -8.37 18.95 -18.05
C LEU A 303 -9.89 18.75 -18.16
N THR A 304 -10.45 17.88 -17.32
CA THR A 304 -11.89 17.62 -17.24
C THR A 304 -12.41 17.95 -15.84
N HIS A 305 -13.61 18.53 -15.77
CA HIS A 305 -14.35 18.61 -14.52
C HIS A 305 -15.10 17.29 -14.32
N GLU A 306 -14.88 16.66 -13.18
CA GLU A 306 -15.37 15.32 -12.89
C GLU A 306 -16.44 15.39 -11.80
N THR A 307 -17.57 14.71 -12.01
CA THR A 307 -18.68 14.63 -11.05
C THR A 307 -18.89 13.19 -10.62
N TYR A 308 -19.48 12.98 -9.44
CA TYR A 308 -19.76 11.65 -8.92
C TYR A 308 -21.21 11.57 -8.43
N GLY A 309 -21.87 10.43 -8.65
CA GLY A 309 -23.24 10.20 -8.21
C GLY A 309 -23.26 9.83 -6.72
N HIS A 310 -23.01 10.81 -5.83
CA HIS A 310 -22.91 10.54 -4.39
C HIS A 310 -24.20 9.99 -3.80
N ASP A 311 -25.36 10.58 -4.13
CA ASP A 311 -26.66 10.15 -3.62
C ASP A 311 -26.98 8.72 -4.07
N GLU A 312 -26.82 8.44 -5.37
CA GLU A 312 -27.01 7.11 -5.95
C GLU A 312 -26.10 6.06 -5.27
N MET A 313 -24.81 6.36 -5.15
CA MET A 313 -23.86 5.45 -4.50
C MET A 313 -24.26 5.21 -3.04
N GLN A 314 -24.54 6.27 -2.27
CA GLN A 314 -24.88 6.14 -0.85
C GLN A 314 -26.20 5.40 -0.63
N ASP A 315 -27.21 5.62 -1.47
CA ASP A 315 -28.49 4.92 -1.41
C ASP A 315 -28.30 3.43 -1.68
N LEU A 316 -27.55 3.06 -2.73
CA LEU A 316 -27.21 1.67 -3.03
C LEU A 316 -26.49 1.00 -1.85
N ARG A 317 -25.54 1.71 -1.20
CA ARG A 317 -24.82 1.16 -0.04
C ARG A 317 -25.72 1.02 1.19
N ARG A 318 -26.58 2.00 1.47
CA ARG A 318 -27.57 1.95 2.57
C ARG A 318 -28.56 0.81 2.36
N ASP A 319 -29.01 0.56 1.14
CA ASP A 319 -29.92 -0.54 0.82
C ASP A 319 -29.25 -1.90 0.96
N ALA A 320 -27.97 -2.03 0.60
CA ALA A 320 -27.20 -3.24 0.85
C ALA A 320 -27.09 -3.52 2.36
N ILE A 321 -26.81 -2.50 3.19
CA ILE A 321 -26.77 -2.61 4.66
C ILE A 321 -28.14 -3.02 5.23
N ARG A 322 -29.23 -2.33 4.83
CA ARG A 322 -30.59 -2.64 5.27
C ARG A 322 -31.00 -4.06 4.91
N THR A 323 -30.60 -4.53 3.73
CA THR A 323 -30.86 -5.91 3.28
C THR A 323 -30.07 -6.91 4.10
N ALA A 324 -28.79 -6.65 4.36
CA ALA A 324 -27.92 -7.49 5.18
C ALA A 324 -28.41 -7.64 6.63
N LYS A 325 -29.01 -6.60 7.23
CA LYS A 325 -29.60 -6.67 8.58
C LYS A 325 -30.67 -7.77 8.73
N ARG A 326 -31.30 -8.19 7.62
CA ARG A 326 -32.33 -9.24 7.60
C ARG A 326 -31.76 -10.63 7.28
N ALA A 327 -30.49 -10.73 6.93
CA ALA A 327 -29.86 -11.98 6.51
C ALA A 327 -29.68 -12.95 7.69
N LYS A 328 -30.10 -14.20 7.49
CA LYS A 328 -30.03 -15.28 8.47
C LYS A 328 -28.73 -16.06 8.43
N LYS A 329 -28.03 -16.03 7.29
CA LYS A 329 -26.72 -16.67 7.11
C LYS A 329 -25.78 -15.76 6.34
N TRP A 330 -24.60 -15.56 6.91
CA TRP A 330 -23.58 -14.67 6.38
C TRP A 330 -22.43 -15.45 5.74
N GLY A 331 -21.74 -14.83 4.78
CA GLY A 331 -20.50 -15.33 4.21
C GLY A 331 -19.41 -14.29 4.37
N LEU A 332 -18.26 -14.70 4.91
CA LEU A 332 -17.12 -13.84 5.13
C LEU A 332 -16.01 -14.22 4.14
N ILE A 333 -15.67 -13.30 3.26
CA ILE A 333 -14.64 -13.50 2.23
C ILE A 333 -13.34 -12.87 2.72
N LEU A 334 -12.28 -13.66 2.81
CA LEU A 334 -10.91 -13.17 3.01
C LEU A 334 -10.21 -13.10 1.65
N GLY A 335 -9.75 -11.91 1.27
CA GLY A 335 -8.99 -11.72 0.03
C GLY A 335 -7.60 -12.35 0.11
N SER A 336 -7.31 -13.33 -0.75
CA SER A 336 -6.00 -14.00 -0.82
C SER A 336 -5.08 -13.44 -1.90
N LEU A 337 -5.52 -12.46 -2.69
CA LEU A 337 -4.66 -11.78 -3.66
C LEU A 337 -3.68 -10.87 -2.93
N GLY A 338 -2.42 -11.28 -2.92
CA GLY A 338 -1.35 -10.64 -2.15
C GLY A 338 -1.71 -10.49 -0.67
N ARG A 339 -1.90 -9.24 -0.24
CA ARG A 339 -2.14 -8.84 1.16
C ARG A 339 -3.39 -7.97 1.29
N GLN A 340 -4.36 -8.10 0.38
CA GLN A 340 -5.64 -7.40 0.46
C GLN A 340 -6.43 -7.79 1.71
N GLY A 341 -6.46 -9.09 2.04
CA GLY A 341 -7.18 -9.59 3.21
C GLY A 341 -6.49 -9.28 4.54
N ASN A 342 -7.29 -8.96 5.55
CA ASN A 342 -6.84 -8.78 6.92
C ASN A 342 -7.59 -9.75 7.87
N PRO A 343 -6.94 -10.83 8.34
CA PRO A 343 -7.56 -11.81 9.23
C PRO A 343 -8.08 -11.21 10.54
N HIS A 344 -7.46 -10.14 11.04
CA HIS A 344 -7.90 -9.49 12.27
C HIS A 344 -9.22 -8.74 12.06
N THR A 345 -9.39 -8.08 10.92
CA THR A 345 -10.67 -7.46 10.55
C THR A 345 -11.77 -8.48 10.37
N MET A 346 -11.45 -9.61 9.73
CA MET A 346 -12.40 -10.72 9.62
C MET A 346 -12.80 -11.26 11.00
N ALA A 347 -11.84 -11.44 11.90
CA ALA A 347 -12.10 -11.92 13.27
C ALA A 347 -13.00 -10.99 14.09
N LEU A 348 -12.95 -9.66 13.88
CA LEU A 348 -13.89 -8.72 14.50
C LEU A 348 -15.34 -9.03 14.12
N ILE A 349 -15.58 -9.25 12.83
CA ILE A 349 -16.91 -9.55 12.28
C ILE A 349 -17.37 -10.94 12.71
N GLU A 350 -16.48 -11.94 12.67
CA GLU A 350 -16.75 -13.29 13.17
C GLU A 350 -17.19 -13.28 14.64
N THR A 351 -16.48 -12.53 15.48
CA THR A 351 -16.77 -12.44 16.92
C THR A 351 -18.18 -11.90 17.14
N LYS A 352 -18.56 -10.85 16.40
CA LYS A 352 -19.89 -10.26 16.51
C LYS A 352 -20.99 -11.21 16.01
N LEU A 353 -20.79 -11.87 14.87
CA LEU A 353 -21.75 -12.85 14.35
C LEU A 353 -21.95 -14.03 15.33
N LYS A 354 -20.88 -14.52 15.96
CA LYS A 354 -20.95 -15.55 17.02
C LYS A 354 -21.77 -15.08 18.22
N GLN A 355 -21.53 -13.86 18.71
CA GLN A 355 -22.28 -13.29 19.84
C GLN A 355 -23.78 -13.17 19.54
N MET A 356 -24.14 -12.86 18.29
CA MET A 356 -25.53 -12.76 17.85
C MET A 356 -26.18 -14.12 17.51
N GLY A 357 -25.41 -15.21 17.54
CA GLY A 357 -25.89 -16.54 17.13
C GLY A 357 -26.20 -16.65 15.63
N VAL A 358 -25.64 -15.76 14.80
CA VAL A 358 -25.87 -15.76 13.35
C VAL A 358 -24.87 -16.71 12.69
N PRO A 359 -25.33 -17.76 11.99
CA PRO A 359 -24.44 -18.69 11.31
C PRO A 359 -23.71 -18.00 10.16
N PHE A 360 -22.44 -18.35 9.96
CA PHE A 360 -21.65 -17.85 8.85
C PHE A 360 -20.69 -18.90 8.29
N VAL A 361 -20.20 -18.65 7.08
CA VAL A 361 -19.15 -19.45 6.42
C VAL A 361 -17.97 -18.57 6.05
N ASN A 362 -16.77 -19.14 6.13
CA ASN A 362 -15.54 -18.46 5.73
C ASN A 362 -15.14 -18.93 4.33
N LEU A 363 -14.84 -17.98 3.45
CA LEU A 363 -14.45 -18.22 2.07
C LEU A 363 -13.14 -17.49 1.77
N LEU A 364 -12.18 -18.18 1.17
CA LEU A 364 -10.92 -17.60 0.72
C LEU A 364 -10.98 -17.42 -0.80
N LEU A 365 -10.73 -16.21 -1.31
CA LEU A 365 -10.73 -15.93 -2.75
C LEU A 365 -9.62 -14.94 -3.13
N SER A 366 -8.91 -15.23 -4.22
CA SER A 366 -8.00 -14.27 -4.85
C SER A 366 -8.81 -13.18 -5.54
N GLU A 367 -9.79 -13.58 -6.34
CA GLU A 367 -10.69 -12.70 -7.06
C GLU A 367 -12.15 -13.04 -6.78
N ILE A 368 -12.95 -11.99 -6.59
CA ILE A 368 -14.35 -12.07 -6.16
C ILE A 368 -15.24 -11.76 -7.36
N PHE A 369 -16.00 -12.77 -7.81
CA PHE A 369 -16.87 -12.66 -8.98
C PHE A 369 -18.33 -12.95 -8.63
N PRO A 370 -19.31 -12.22 -9.20
CA PRO A 370 -20.73 -12.44 -8.95
C PRO A 370 -21.19 -13.88 -9.17
N GLY A 371 -20.82 -14.47 -10.32
CA GLY A 371 -21.18 -15.85 -10.65
C GLY A 371 -20.64 -16.87 -9.66
N LYS A 372 -19.44 -16.63 -9.10
CA LYS A 372 -18.85 -17.54 -8.11
C LYS A 372 -19.64 -17.52 -6.80
N LEU A 373 -20.02 -16.34 -6.32
CA LEU A 373 -20.81 -16.19 -5.09
C LEU A 373 -22.26 -16.67 -5.27
N ALA A 374 -22.83 -16.53 -6.47
CA ALA A 374 -24.19 -16.97 -6.78
C ALA A 374 -24.41 -18.49 -6.60
N MET A 375 -23.35 -19.30 -6.73
CA MET A 375 -23.42 -20.76 -6.55
C MET A 375 -23.63 -21.19 -5.09
N MET A 376 -23.43 -20.29 -4.12
CA MET A 376 -23.63 -20.54 -2.68
C MET A 376 -24.90 -19.83 -2.21
N SER A 377 -26.04 -20.27 -2.74
CA SER A 377 -27.34 -19.57 -2.61
C SER A 377 -27.91 -19.53 -1.19
N ASP A 378 -27.41 -20.40 -0.30
CA ASP A 378 -27.74 -20.47 1.12
C ASP A 378 -27.12 -19.31 1.93
N VAL A 379 -26.12 -18.62 1.38
CA VAL A 379 -25.58 -17.38 1.95
C VAL A 379 -26.46 -16.21 1.52
N GLU A 380 -26.98 -15.45 2.50
CA GLU A 380 -27.91 -14.36 2.26
C GLU A 380 -27.24 -12.98 2.25
N CYS A 381 -26.01 -12.87 2.77
CA CYS A 381 -25.18 -11.66 2.77
C CYS A 381 -23.70 -12.01 2.72
N TRP A 382 -22.93 -11.29 1.92
CA TRP A 382 -21.48 -11.41 1.82
C TRP A 382 -20.78 -10.19 2.42
N VAL A 383 -19.72 -10.43 3.18
CA VAL A 383 -18.78 -9.39 3.60
C VAL A 383 -17.44 -9.71 2.99
N GLN A 384 -16.86 -8.78 2.21
CA GLN A 384 -15.52 -8.94 1.68
C GLN A 384 -14.52 -8.17 2.52
N VAL A 385 -13.53 -8.89 3.06
CA VAL A 385 -12.32 -8.36 3.67
C VAL A 385 -11.22 -8.48 2.61
N ALA A 386 -11.30 -7.62 1.59
CA ALA A 386 -10.37 -7.54 0.46
C ALA A 386 -10.32 -6.08 -0.04
N CYS A 387 -10.41 -5.84 -1.37
CA CYS A 387 -10.51 -4.51 -1.94
C CYS A 387 -11.89 -3.86 -1.68
N PRO A 388 -12.00 -2.74 -0.93
CA PRO A 388 -13.27 -2.09 -0.63
C PRO A 388 -14.08 -1.66 -1.86
N ARG A 389 -13.39 -1.34 -2.96
CA ARG A 389 -14.01 -0.87 -4.20
C ARG A 389 -14.86 -1.94 -4.90
N LEU A 390 -14.66 -3.23 -4.60
CA LEU A 390 -15.53 -4.30 -5.11
C LEU A 390 -16.97 -4.14 -4.61
N SER A 391 -17.14 -3.77 -3.34
CA SER A 391 -18.48 -3.52 -2.78
C SER A 391 -19.04 -2.18 -3.26
N ILE A 392 -18.21 -1.13 -3.25
CA ILE A 392 -18.65 0.23 -3.58
C ILE A 392 -19.05 0.34 -5.05
N ASP A 393 -18.22 -0.13 -5.97
CA ASP A 393 -18.43 0.04 -7.41
C ASP A 393 -19.25 -1.08 -8.02
N TRP A 394 -19.12 -2.31 -7.53
CA TRP A 394 -19.67 -3.49 -8.18
C TRP A 394 -20.67 -4.26 -7.31
N GLY A 395 -20.95 -3.79 -6.09
CA GLY A 395 -21.81 -4.51 -5.15
C GLY A 395 -23.22 -4.79 -5.68
N TYR A 396 -23.75 -3.92 -6.55
CA TYR A 396 -25.06 -4.10 -7.20
C TYR A 396 -25.09 -5.27 -8.19
N ALA A 397 -23.94 -5.70 -8.71
CA ALA A 397 -23.85 -6.81 -9.67
C ALA A 397 -23.97 -8.18 -8.99
N PHE A 398 -23.93 -8.23 -7.66
CA PHE A 398 -24.06 -9.46 -6.89
C PHE A 398 -25.52 -9.75 -6.55
N PRO A 399 -25.97 -11.01 -6.63
CA PRO A 399 -27.36 -11.38 -6.33
C PRO A 399 -27.74 -11.23 -4.84
N ARG A 400 -26.74 -11.13 -3.98
CA ARG A 400 -26.84 -10.91 -2.53
C ARG A 400 -25.99 -9.71 -2.16
N PRO A 401 -26.35 -8.95 -1.11
CA PRO A 401 -25.57 -7.78 -0.70
C PRO A 401 -24.11 -8.17 -0.46
N LEU A 402 -23.20 -7.44 -1.10
CA LEU A 402 -21.75 -7.53 -0.89
C LEU A 402 -21.29 -6.29 -0.13
N LEU A 403 -20.94 -6.45 1.13
CA LEU A 403 -20.55 -5.36 2.03
C LEU A 403 -19.03 -5.24 2.16
N THR A 404 -18.55 -4.01 2.34
CA THR A 404 -17.22 -3.76 2.90
C THR A 404 -17.21 -4.13 4.40
N PRO A 405 -16.02 -4.24 5.03
CA PRO A 405 -15.95 -4.51 6.45
C PRO A 405 -16.56 -3.37 7.30
N TYR A 406 -16.48 -2.13 6.85
CA TYR A 406 -17.10 -1.00 7.53
C TYR A 406 -18.63 -1.13 7.53
N GLU A 407 -19.21 -1.37 6.37
CA GLU A 407 -20.66 -1.53 6.20
C GLU A 407 -21.20 -2.74 6.97
N ALA A 408 -20.43 -3.83 7.05
CA ALA A 408 -20.77 -4.98 7.87
C ALA A 408 -20.83 -4.61 9.37
N LEU A 409 -19.87 -3.84 9.87
CA LEU A 409 -19.91 -3.36 11.26
C LEU A 409 -21.07 -2.39 11.51
N VAL A 410 -21.49 -1.61 10.51
CA VAL A 410 -22.71 -0.80 10.58
C VAL A 410 -23.97 -1.67 10.61
N ALA A 411 -24.03 -2.69 9.75
CA ALA A 411 -25.14 -3.64 9.72
C ALA A 411 -25.28 -4.42 11.04
N LEU A 412 -24.14 -4.73 11.68
CA LEU A 412 -24.07 -5.44 12.96
C LEU A 412 -24.13 -4.51 14.19
N GLU A 413 -24.34 -3.21 13.99
CA GLU A 413 -24.51 -2.21 15.06
C GLU A 413 -23.27 -2.04 15.97
N GLU A 414 -22.09 -2.30 15.41
CA GLU A 414 -20.78 -2.06 16.04
C GLU A 414 -20.18 -0.69 15.65
N LYS A 415 -20.67 -0.10 14.55
CA LYS A 415 -20.31 1.24 14.10
C LYS A 415 -21.55 2.02 13.67
N GLU A 416 -21.48 3.33 13.84
CA GLU A 416 -22.47 4.23 13.25
C GLU A 416 -22.29 4.31 11.73
N ASP A 417 -23.40 4.51 11.03
CA ASP A 417 -23.36 4.85 9.61
C ASP A 417 -22.76 6.26 9.42
N TRP A 418 -22.50 6.64 8.17
CA TRP A 418 -21.91 7.95 7.87
C TRP A 418 -22.88 9.13 8.03
N GLY A 419 -24.12 8.90 8.48
CA GLY A 419 -25.13 9.93 8.68
C GLY A 419 -25.35 10.81 7.45
N LYS A 420 -25.29 12.13 7.65
CA LYS A 420 -25.29 13.13 6.56
C LYS A 420 -23.88 13.46 6.05
N GLY A 421 -22.85 12.82 6.60
CA GLY A 421 -21.45 13.03 6.22
C GLY A 421 -21.03 12.20 5.00
N PRO A 422 -19.77 12.34 4.56
CA PRO A 422 -19.25 11.57 3.44
C PRO A 422 -19.02 10.09 3.80
N TYR A 423 -19.14 9.22 2.80
CA TYR A 423 -18.73 7.82 2.95
C TYR A 423 -17.20 7.75 3.17
N PRO A 424 -16.72 7.02 4.20
CA PRO A 424 -15.30 7.03 4.55
C PRO A 424 -14.46 6.29 3.51
N MET A 425 -13.41 6.95 3.02
CA MET A 425 -12.39 6.34 2.13
C MET A 425 -11.04 6.33 2.84
N ASP A 426 -10.94 5.57 3.93
CA ASP A 426 -9.78 5.53 4.83
C ASP A 426 -9.30 4.10 5.15
N TYR A 427 -9.61 3.13 4.28
CA TYR A 427 -9.43 1.71 4.58
C TYR A 427 -8.01 1.33 5.00
N TYR A 428 -6.99 1.85 4.33
CA TYR A 428 -5.58 1.68 4.72
C TYR A 428 -5.00 2.88 5.48
N GLY A 429 -5.86 3.79 5.95
CA GLY A 429 -5.49 4.80 6.92
C GLY A 429 -4.94 4.18 8.21
N LYS A 430 -4.31 5.00 9.05
CA LYS A 430 -3.65 4.54 10.29
C LYS A 430 -4.53 3.65 11.17
N GLU A 431 -5.80 4.04 11.34
CA GLU A 431 -6.82 3.32 12.13
C GLU A 431 -7.83 2.58 11.22
N GLY A 432 -7.50 2.44 9.94
CA GLY A 432 -8.37 1.85 8.93
C GLY A 432 -8.45 0.31 9.03
N LEU A 433 -9.56 -0.24 8.55
CA LEU A 433 -9.86 -1.68 8.64
C LEU A 433 -8.95 -2.57 7.77
N GLY A 434 -8.17 -2.01 6.85
CA GLY A 434 -7.10 -2.74 6.16
C GLY A 434 -5.88 -2.98 7.06
N ARG A 435 -5.76 -2.25 8.17
CA ARG A 435 -4.59 -2.24 9.07
C ARG A 435 -4.89 -2.70 10.50
N THR A 436 -6.07 -3.27 10.72
CA THR A 436 -6.45 -3.87 12.02
C THR A 436 -5.36 -4.80 12.52
N ARG A 437 -5.04 -4.66 13.81
CA ARG A 437 -4.05 -5.48 14.51
C ARG A 437 -4.77 -6.40 15.50
N PRO A 438 -4.15 -7.51 15.92
CA PRO A 438 -4.73 -8.32 16.97
C PRO A 438 -4.86 -7.49 18.24
N VAL A 439 -5.97 -7.64 18.95
CA VAL A 439 -6.13 -7.06 20.29
C VAL A 439 -5.01 -7.63 21.15
N ALA A 440 -4.14 -6.78 21.68
CA ALA A 440 -3.12 -7.23 22.62
C ALA A 440 -3.86 -7.94 23.76
N ALA A 441 -3.60 -9.24 23.94
CA ALA A 441 -4.10 -9.95 25.11
C ALA A 441 -3.66 -9.13 26.33
N GLY A 442 -4.62 -8.54 27.05
CA GLY A 442 -4.32 -7.86 28.30
C GLY A 442 -3.56 -8.82 29.21
N PRO A 443 -2.69 -8.32 30.11
CA PRO A 443 -2.07 -9.18 31.10
C PRO A 443 -3.20 -9.88 31.88
N SER A 444 -3.30 -11.19 31.67
CA SER A 444 -4.17 -12.11 32.43
C SER A 444 -3.78 -12.13 33.89
#